data_AF-A0A7C0WLL9-F1
#
_entry.id   AF-A0A7C0WLL9-F1
#
_cell.length_a   1.000
_cell.length_b   1.000
_cell.length_c   1.000
_cell.angle_alpha   90.00
_cell.angle_beta   90.00
_cell.angle_gamma   90.00
#
_symmetry.space_group_name_H-M   'P 1'
#
loop_
_entity.id
_entity.type
_entity.pdbx_description
1 polymer ?
#
loop_
_entity_poly.entity_id
_entity_poly.type
_entity_poly.pdbx_seq_one_letter_code
_entity_poly.pdbx_strand_id
1 'polypeptide(L)'
;MQIDWYKTFAAIWRQRKEYLRPVRNIDPVRLANLIGIDDQKKELIRNTEKFIEGKPANNALLWGATGTGKSSLIKAVLNEYKDRGLRLIEVDKHDLLYLPEIVDKIRDLSQKFIIFCDDLSFEAVESSYKALKSVLEGSVELPPDNVLLYATSNRRHLLPEYMEENIGTGVDDGEIHYSDAVEEKLSLSDRFGLLLSFYHVNMEKYLEIVDSYFPHYAGDREQLHEAARMFAMSRAFRSGRTARQFFNYYSENNNSPE
;
A
#
# COMPACT_ATOMS: atom_id res chain seq x y z
N MET A 1 2.35 -24.19 13.90
CA MET A 1 2.15 -23.29 15.06
C MET A 1 1.03 -22.34 14.68
N GLN A 2 -0.12 -22.43 15.33
CA GLN A 2 -1.28 -21.59 15.04
C GLN A 2 -1.00 -20.17 15.56
N ILE A 3 -1.25 -19.14 14.76
CA ILE A 3 -1.07 -17.74 15.19
C ILE A 3 -2.19 -17.40 16.18
N ASP A 4 -1.81 -16.88 17.34
CA ASP A 4 -2.76 -16.24 18.26
C ASP A 4 -3.04 -14.82 17.77
N TRP A 5 -4.15 -14.66 17.04
CA TRP A 5 -4.61 -13.37 16.50
C TRP A 5 -5.17 -12.42 17.56
N TYR A 6 -5.33 -12.83 18.81
CA TYR A 6 -5.63 -11.90 19.90
C TYR A 6 -4.39 -11.10 20.33
N LYS A 7 -3.19 -11.66 20.14
CA LYS A 7 -1.91 -11.03 20.50
C LYS A 7 -1.08 -10.58 19.30
N THR A 8 -1.37 -11.11 18.12
CA THR A 8 -0.64 -10.82 16.89
C THR A 8 -1.46 -9.86 16.03
N PHE A 9 -0.93 -8.67 15.75
CA PHE A 9 -1.62 -7.66 14.93
C PHE A 9 -1.31 -7.77 13.44
N ALA A 10 -0.13 -8.29 13.09
CA ALA A 10 0.26 -8.46 11.70
C ALA A 10 1.04 -9.76 11.46
N ALA A 11 0.94 -10.29 10.26
CA ALA A 11 1.74 -11.41 9.79
C ALA A 11 2.25 -11.16 8.36
N ILE A 12 3.28 -11.91 7.96
CA ILE A 12 3.82 -11.89 6.59
C ILE A 12 3.77 -13.32 6.06
N TRP A 13 3.24 -13.52 4.87
CA TRP A 13 3.29 -14.82 4.19
C TRP A 13 4.73 -15.19 3.82
N ARG A 14 5.08 -16.47 3.99
CA ARG A 14 6.39 -17.02 3.65
C ARG A 14 6.23 -18.25 2.78
N GLN A 15 6.20 -18.06 1.45
CA GLN A 15 5.98 -19.14 0.47
C GLN A 15 6.84 -20.40 0.70
N ARG A 16 8.17 -20.26 0.93
CA ARG A 16 9.08 -21.42 1.08
C ARG A 16 8.75 -22.37 2.23
N LYS A 17 7.94 -21.92 3.19
CA LYS A 17 7.53 -22.69 4.36
C LYS A 17 6.01 -22.74 4.49
N GLU A 18 5.28 -22.19 3.51
CA GLU A 18 3.81 -22.14 3.38
C GLU A 18 3.08 -21.77 4.67
N TYR A 19 3.60 -20.76 5.38
CA TYR A 19 3.05 -20.32 6.65
C TYR A 19 3.01 -18.80 6.80
N LEU A 20 2.07 -18.35 7.61
CA LEU A 20 2.00 -16.98 8.09
C LEU A 20 3.00 -16.83 9.24
N ARG A 21 3.94 -15.89 9.08
CA ARG A 21 4.91 -15.57 10.12
C ARG A 21 4.44 -14.33 10.89
N PRO A 22 4.24 -14.40 12.21
CA PRO A 22 3.83 -13.24 13.01
C PRO A 22 4.91 -12.14 12.98
N VAL A 23 4.46 -10.90 12.84
CA VAL A 23 5.30 -9.69 12.91
C VAL A 23 5.33 -9.22 14.36
N ARG A 24 6.55 -9.16 14.93
CA ARG A 24 6.77 -8.69 16.32
C ARG A 24 7.01 -7.19 16.40
N ASN A 25 7.70 -6.64 15.39
CA ASN A 25 8.07 -5.23 15.33
C ASN A 25 7.31 -4.60 14.16
N ILE A 26 6.23 -3.90 14.47
CA ILE A 26 5.39 -3.19 13.49
C ILE A 26 5.92 -1.77 13.35
N ASP A 27 5.95 -1.27 12.13
CA ASP A 27 6.29 0.13 11.83
C ASP A 27 5.37 1.07 12.65
N PRO A 28 5.91 1.96 13.51
CA PRO A 28 5.10 2.77 14.43
C PRO A 28 4.37 3.95 13.75
N VAL A 29 4.46 4.08 12.43
CA VAL A 29 3.83 5.16 11.65
C VAL A 29 2.37 5.39 12.03
N ARG A 30 2.01 6.66 12.26
CA ARG A 30 0.65 7.11 12.57
C ARG A 30 0.09 7.97 11.45
N LEU A 31 -1.23 8.08 11.41
CA LEU A 31 -1.94 8.90 10.42
C LEU A 31 -1.50 10.37 10.46
N ALA A 32 -1.17 10.88 11.66
CA ALA A 32 -0.65 12.22 11.87
C ALA A 32 0.73 12.46 11.24
N ASN A 33 1.53 11.41 11.00
CA ASN A 33 2.84 11.54 10.36
C ASN A 33 2.75 11.68 8.84
N LEU A 34 1.56 11.46 8.25
CA LEU A 34 1.38 11.44 6.81
C LEU A 34 0.76 12.75 6.34
N ILE A 35 1.61 13.67 5.89
CA ILE A 35 1.24 15.04 5.51
C ILE A 35 0.95 15.11 4.01
N GLY A 36 -0.13 15.82 3.64
CA GLY A 36 -0.46 16.12 2.23
C GLY A 36 -1.26 15.05 1.52
N ILE A 37 -1.86 14.14 2.28
CA ILE A 37 -2.72 13.06 1.78
C ILE A 37 -4.04 12.98 2.58
N ASP A 38 -4.57 14.13 2.98
CA ASP A 38 -5.70 14.23 3.91
C ASP A 38 -6.99 13.62 3.36
N ASP A 39 -7.27 13.82 2.07
CA ASP A 39 -8.42 13.20 1.39
C ASP A 39 -8.27 11.67 1.29
N GLN A 40 -7.07 11.19 0.93
CA GLN A 40 -6.78 9.75 0.85
C GLN A 40 -6.89 9.09 2.22
N LYS A 41 -6.40 9.76 3.29
CA LYS A 41 -6.59 9.32 4.68
C LYS A 41 -8.06 9.18 5.01
N LYS A 42 -8.85 10.23 4.76
CA LYS A 42 -10.28 10.27 5.08
C LYS A 42 -11.06 9.13 4.40
N GLU A 43 -10.83 8.93 3.10
CA GLU A 43 -11.53 7.89 2.34
C GLU A 43 -11.12 6.47 2.77
N LEU A 44 -9.82 6.21 2.96
CA LEU A 44 -9.36 4.90 3.42
C LEU A 44 -9.87 4.59 4.83
N ILE A 45 -9.79 5.56 5.74
CA ILE A 45 -10.30 5.43 7.11
C ILE A 45 -11.78 5.09 7.10
N ARG A 46 -12.59 5.88 6.38
CA ARG A 46 -14.04 5.67 6.29
C ARG A 46 -14.36 4.26 5.77
N ASN A 47 -13.60 3.77 4.79
CA ASN A 47 -13.75 2.42 4.26
C ASN A 47 -13.37 1.34 5.29
N THR A 48 -12.25 1.51 5.99
CA THR A 48 -11.80 0.58 7.03
C THR A 48 -12.74 0.56 8.24
N GLU A 49 -13.28 1.70 8.67
CA GLU A 49 -14.25 1.76 9.77
C GLU A 49 -15.53 0.99 9.43
N LYS A 50 -16.07 1.16 8.22
CA LYS A 50 -17.20 0.36 7.73
C LYS A 50 -16.89 -1.13 7.82
N PHE A 51 -15.72 -1.54 7.34
CA PHE A 51 -15.29 -2.94 7.37
C PHE A 51 -15.22 -3.52 8.79
N ILE A 52 -14.63 -2.75 9.73
CA ILE A 52 -14.55 -3.13 11.15
C ILE A 52 -15.94 -3.29 11.76
N GLU A 53 -16.89 -2.44 11.37
CA GLU A 53 -18.28 -2.47 11.83
C GLU A 53 -19.13 -3.54 11.12
N GLY A 54 -18.56 -4.36 10.23
CA GLY A 54 -19.29 -5.36 9.47
C GLY A 54 -20.23 -4.77 8.41
N LYS A 55 -20.01 -3.52 8.01
CA LYS A 55 -20.74 -2.86 6.93
C LYS A 55 -20.03 -3.09 5.58
N PRO A 56 -20.74 -2.96 4.45
CA PRO A 56 -20.12 -3.03 3.13
C PRO A 56 -18.95 -2.06 2.98
N ALA A 57 -17.82 -2.60 2.53
CA ALA A 57 -16.56 -1.91 2.32
C ALA A 57 -15.86 -2.46 1.08
N ASN A 58 -14.96 -1.67 0.50
CA ASN A 58 -14.33 -1.98 -0.78
C ASN A 58 -12.87 -2.41 -0.59
N ASN A 59 -12.41 -3.28 -1.48
CA ASN A 59 -10.98 -3.47 -1.74
C ASN A 59 -10.38 -2.15 -2.22
N ALA A 60 -9.15 -1.84 -1.80
CA ALA A 60 -8.54 -0.54 -2.05
C ALA A 60 -7.25 -0.67 -2.88
N LEU A 61 -7.12 0.14 -3.91
CA LEU A 61 -5.89 0.29 -4.68
C LEU A 61 -5.37 1.73 -4.52
N LEU A 62 -4.22 1.84 -3.88
CA LEU A 62 -3.50 3.11 -3.68
C LEU A 62 -2.44 3.20 -4.77
N TRP A 63 -2.58 4.13 -5.70
CA TRP A 63 -1.69 4.21 -6.86
C TRP A 63 -1.03 5.59 -7.01
N GLY A 64 0.08 5.64 -7.75
CA GLY A 64 0.75 6.86 -8.13
C GLY A 64 2.20 6.92 -7.66
N ALA A 65 2.74 8.12 -7.48
CA ALA A 65 4.18 8.32 -7.33
C ALA A 65 4.80 7.56 -6.14
N THR A 66 6.06 7.14 -6.29
CA THR A 66 6.80 6.46 -5.22
C THR A 66 7.13 7.43 -4.07
N GLY A 67 7.22 6.92 -2.85
CA GLY A 67 7.61 7.71 -1.67
C GLY A 67 6.54 8.70 -1.15
N THR A 68 5.32 8.67 -1.70
CA THR A 68 4.17 9.53 -1.30
C THR A 68 3.40 9.00 -0.07
N GLY A 69 3.80 7.86 0.48
CA GLY A 69 3.22 7.32 1.72
C GLY A 69 2.11 6.28 1.55
N LYS A 70 1.92 5.70 0.35
CA LYS A 70 0.89 4.67 0.09
C LYS A 70 0.93 3.49 1.08
N SER A 71 2.07 2.80 1.17
CA SER A 71 2.27 1.66 2.08
C SER A 71 2.27 2.12 3.55
N SER A 72 2.80 3.31 3.82
CA SER A 72 2.78 3.92 5.15
C SER A 72 1.36 4.22 5.63
N LEU A 73 0.44 4.59 4.74
CA LEU A 73 -0.96 4.83 5.05
C LEU A 73 -1.65 3.55 5.51
N ILE A 74 -1.46 2.44 4.79
CA ILE A 74 -2.03 1.14 5.17
C ILE A 74 -1.51 0.69 6.56
N LYS A 75 -0.20 0.86 6.81
CA LYS A 75 0.41 0.58 8.11
C LYS A 75 -0.12 1.48 9.22
N ALA A 76 -0.35 2.76 8.93
CA ALA A 76 -0.94 3.70 9.87
C ALA A 76 -2.38 3.34 10.22
N VAL A 77 -3.17 2.88 9.25
CA VAL A 77 -4.52 2.35 9.46
C VAL A 77 -4.51 1.13 10.39
N LEU A 78 -3.58 0.18 10.20
CA LEU A 78 -3.40 -0.92 11.16
C LEU A 78 -3.14 -0.38 12.56
N ASN A 79 -2.21 0.56 12.72
CA ASN A 79 -1.84 1.10 14.03
C ASN A 79 -2.98 1.83 14.74
N GLU A 80 -3.89 2.44 13.98
CA GLU A 80 -5.09 3.12 14.48
C GLU A 80 -6.14 2.11 14.97
N TYR A 81 -6.33 1.00 14.25
CA TYR A 81 -7.48 0.11 14.44
C TYR A 81 -7.16 -1.29 14.97
N LYS A 82 -5.89 -1.63 15.22
CA LYS A 82 -5.49 -2.95 15.72
C LYS A 82 -6.22 -3.35 17.02
N ASP A 83 -6.49 -2.38 17.89
CA ASP A 83 -7.17 -2.60 19.17
C ASP A 83 -8.70 -2.77 19.00
N ARG A 84 -9.22 -2.44 17.80
CA ARG A 84 -10.61 -2.69 17.37
C ARG A 84 -10.76 -3.99 16.55
N GLY A 85 -9.77 -4.87 16.59
CA GLY A 85 -9.82 -6.18 15.94
C GLY A 85 -9.27 -6.22 14.50
N LEU A 86 -8.72 -5.12 13.99
CA LEU A 86 -8.09 -5.10 12.67
C LEU A 86 -6.74 -5.83 12.67
N ARG A 87 -6.47 -6.62 11.63
CA ARG A 87 -5.23 -7.36 11.41
C ARG A 87 -4.70 -7.12 10.01
N LEU A 88 -3.39 -7.18 9.85
CA LEU A 88 -2.73 -7.00 8.55
C LEU A 88 -1.94 -8.25 8.17
N ILE A 89 -2.15 -8.75 6.95
CA ILE A 89 -1.35 -9.83 6.39
C ILE A 89 -0.65 -9.31 5.15
N GLU A 90 0.67 -9.19 5.21
CA GLU A 90 1.47 -8.83 4.04
C GLU A 90 1.69 -10.07 3.16
N VAL A 91 1.42 -9.92 1.87
CA VAL A 91 1.63 -10.94 0.84
C VAL A 91 2.45 -10.28 -0.27
N ASP A 92 3.57 -10.91 -0.62
CA ASP A 92 4.40 -10.44 -1.74
C ASP A 92 3.65 -10.66 -3.07
N LYS A 93 3.88 -9.79 -4.05
CA LYS A 93 3.23 -9.89 -5.37
C LYS A 93 3.46 -11.23 -6.07
N HIS A 94 4.60 -11.89 -5.83
CA HIS A 94 4.89 -13.21 -6.40
C HIS A 94 4.17 -14.35 -5.67
N ASP A 95 3.66 -14.08 -4.48
CA ASP A 95 3.01 -15.06 -3.61
C ASP A 95 1.47 -14.96 -3.66
N LEU A 96 0.92 -14.12 -4.55
CA LEU A 96 -0.53 -13.91 -4.68
C LEU A 96 -1.30 -15.16 -5.12
N LEU A 97 -0.62 -16.12 -5.76
CA LEU A 97 -1.22 -17.41 -6.10
C LEU A 97 -1.71 -18.17 -4.86
N TYR A 98 -1.16 -17.88 -3.67
CA TYR A 98 -1.49 -18.51 -2.39
C TYR A 98 -2.60 -17.80 -1.61
N LEU A 99 -3.24 -16.78 -2.21
CA LEU A 99 -4.31 -16.04 -1.53
C LEU A 99 -5.47 -16.94 -1.06
N PRO A 100 -5.96 -17.91 -1.84
CA PRO A 100 -7.02 -18.81 -1.38
C PRO A 100 -6.64 -19.55 -0.10
N GLU A 101 -5.44 -20.15 -0.04
CA GLU A 101 -4.99 -20.88 1.15
C GLU A 101 -4.74 -19.97 2.36
N ILE A 102 -4.38 -18.70 2.13
CA ILE A 102 -4.25 -17.71 3.19
C ILE A 102 -5.64 -17.34 3.74
N VAL A 103 -6.61 -17.11 2.85
CA VAL A 103 -7.99 -16.77 3.21
C VAL A 103 -8.65 -17.91 3.99
N ASP A 104 -8.47 -19.16 3.56
CA ASP A 104 -9.03 -20.32 4.25
C ASP A 104 -8.55 -20.44 5.70
N LYS A 105 -7.33 -19.98 6.00
CA LYS A 105 -6.79 -20.00 7.37
C LYS A 105 -7.39 -18.93 8.29
N ILE A 106 -8.08 -17.92 7.75
CA ILE A 106 -8.52 -16.75 8.52
C ILE A 106 -10.02 -16.45 8.40
N ARG A 107 -10.72 -17.02 7.42
CA ARG A 107 -12.13 -16.70 7.12
C ARG A 107 -13.11 -16.92 8.29
N ASP A 108 -12.85 -17.94 9.12
CA ASP A 108 -13.72 -18.29 10.26
C ASP A 108 -13.33 -17.57 11.56
N LEU A 109 -12.33 -16.68 11.51
CA LEU A 109 -11.86 -15.94 12.68
C LEU A 109 -12.67 -14.65 12.87
N SER A 110 -12.82 -14.24 14.14
CA SER A 110 -13.59 -13.04 14.52
C SER A 110 -12.89 -11.72 14.18
N GLN A 111 -11.59 -11.73 13.90
CA GLN A 111 -10.85 -10.53 13.51
C GLN A 111 -11.19 -10.09 12.09
N LYS A 112 -10.91 -8.83 11.78
CA LYS A 112 -11.03 -8.26 10.44
C LYS A 112 -9.64 -8.16 9.80
N PHE A 113 -9.44 -8.77 8.65
CA PHE A 113 -8.14 -8.89 8.00
C PHE A 113 -8.05 -8.00 6.78
N ILE A 114 -7.02 -7.18 6.71
CA ILE A 114 -6.56 -6.58 5.47
C ILE A 114 -5.40 -7.44 4.97
N ILE A 115 -5.55 -8.03 3.79
CA ILE A 115 -4.44 -8.56 3.02
C ILE A 115 -3.81 -7.38 2.29
N PHE A 116 -2.52 -7.17 2.51
CA PHE A 116 -1.74 -6.08 1.96
C PHE A 116 -0.72 -6.60 0.95
N CYS A 117 -0.82 -6.13 -0.30
CA CYS A 117 0.19 -6.35 -1.34
C CYS A 117 0.87 -5.03 -1.69
N ASP A 118 2.19 -4.94 -1.44
CA ASP A 118 2.98 -3.77 -1.82
C ASP A 118 3.45 -3.87 -3.28
N ASP A 119 3.44 -2.75 -3.99
CA ASP A 119 3.93 -2.60 -5.37
C ASP A 119 3.37 -3.66 -6.34
N LEU A 120 2.05 -3.81 -6.33
CA LEU A 120 1.32 -4.67 -7.24
C LEU A 120 1.53 -4.19 -8.69
N SER A 121 2.16 -5.06 -9.48
CA SER A 121 2.33 -4.93 -10.93
C SER A 121 1.98 -6.27 -11.61
N PHE A 122 1.22 -6.24 -12.71
CA PHE A 122 0.84 -7.45 -13.45
C PHE A 122 1.84 -7.75 -14.56
N GLU A 123 3.10 -7.79 -14.17
CA GLU A 123 4.20 -8.31 -14.96
C GLU A 123 4.42 -9.82 -14.71
N ALA A 124 3.61 -10.42 -13.83
CA ALA A 124 3.75 -11.79 -13.36
C ALA A 124 2.56 -12.70 -13.75
N VAL A 125 2.91 -13.93 -14.11
CA VAL A 125 2.17 -15.19 -14.28
C VAL A 125 0.64 -15.15 -14.07
N GLU A 126 -0.09 -15.63 -15.07
CA GLU A 126 -1.56 -15.81 -15.12
C GLU A 126 -2.18 -16.42 -13.84
N SER A 127 -1.44 -17.25 -13.10
CA SER A 127 -1.88 -17.88 -11.85
C SER A 127 -2.17 -16.89 -10.72
N SER A 128 -1.35 -15.86 -10.53
CA SER A 128 -1.55 -14.84 -9.49
C SER A 128 -2.82 -14.02 -9.74
N TYR A 129 -3.13 -13.78 -11.02
CA TYR A 129 -4.33 -13.09 -11.44
C TYR A 129 -5.59 -13.91 -11.11
N LYS A 130 -5.61 -15.20 -11.46
CA LYS A 130 -6.74 -16.09 -11.18
C LYS A 130 -7.03 -16.19 -9.68
N ALA A 131 -5.99 -16.24 -8.85
CA ALA A 131 -6.14 -16.25 -7.39
C ALA A 131 -6.76 -14.95 -6.87
N LEU A 132 -6.30 -13.79 -7.34
CA LEU A 132 -6.89 -12.50 -6.99
C LEU A 132 -8.36 -12.41 -7.39
N LYS A 133 -8.68 -12.78 -8.63
CA LYS A 133 -10.05 -12.77 -9.16
C LYS A 133 -10.98 -13.64 -8.32
N SER A 134 -10.55 -14.86 -7.99
CA SER A 134 -11.30 -15.79 -7.14
C SER A 134 -11.66 -15.20 -5.78
N VAL A 135 -10.71 -14.51 -5.13
CA VAL A 135 -10.95 -13.89 -3.81
C VAL A 135 -11.84 -12.64 -3.90
N LEU A 136 -11.73 -11.87 -4.99
CA LEU A 136 -12.48 -10.62 -5.16
C LEU A 136 -13.91 -10.83 -5.66
N GLU A 137 -14.12 -11.79 -6.56
CA GLU A 137 -15.44 -12.09 -7.15
C GLU A 137 -16.20 -13.16 -6.37
N GLY A 138 -15.49 -13.93 -5.55
CA GLY A 138 -15.97 -15.22 -5.07
C GLY A 138 -15.84 -16.26 -6.18
N SER A 139 -15.73 -17.51 -5.79
CA SER A 139 -15.79 -18.64 -6.72
C SER A 139 -17.15 -19.31 -6.58
N VAL A 140 -17.17 -20.64 -6.40
CA VAL A 140 -18.35 -21.34 -5.87
C VAL A 140 -18.67 -20.83 -4.46
N GLU A 141 -17.64 -20.41 -3.72
CA GLU A 141 -17.78 -19.85 -2.38
C GLU A 141 -17.85 -18.33 -2.41
N LEU A 142 -18.70 -17.78 -1.54
CA LEU A 142 -18.79 -16.34 -1.34
C LEU A 142 -17.46 -15.77 -0.82
N PRO A 143 -17.11 -14.53 -1.20
CA PRO A 143 -15.99 -13.82 -0.58
C PRO A 143 -16.17 -13.76 0.94
N PRO A 144 -15.09 -13.89 1.72
CA PRO A 144 -15.15 -13.80 3.18
C PRO A 144 -15.51 -12.39 3.67
N ASP A 145 -16.52 -12.28 4.56
CA ASP A 145 -16.98 -11.01 5.14
C ASP A 145 -15.96 -10.35 6.10
N ASN A 146 -14.86 -11.05 6.41
CA ASN A 146 -13.82 -10.62 7.31
C ASN A 146 -12.46 -10.37 6.62
N VAL A 147 -12.41 -10.33 5.28
CA VAL A 147 -11.18 -10.02 4.53
C VAL A 147 -11.41 -8.88 3.53
N LEU A 148 -10.47 -7.94 3.46
CA LEU A 148 -10.32 -6.99 2.37
C LEU A 148 -8.90 -7.06 1.80
N LEU A 149 -8.77 -6.76 0.51
CA LEU A 149 -7.49 -6.61 -0.18
C LEU A 149 -7.15 -5.13 -0.35
N TYR A 150 -6.06 -4.69 0.26
CA TYR A 150 -5.45 -3.38 0.01
C TYR A 150 -4.15 -3.58 -0.77
N ALA A 151 -4.01 -2.90 -1.91
CA ALA A 151 -2.81 -2.96 -2.73
C ALA A 151 -2.22 -1.57 -2.94
N THR A 152 -0.91 -1.48 -3.11
CA THR A 152 -0.26 -0.28 -3.62
C THR A 152 0.25 -0.53 -5.04
N SER A 153 0.28 0.49 -5.88
CA SER A 153 0.95 0.42 -7.18
C SER A 153 1.65 1.73 -7.51
N ASN A 154 2.70 1.67 -8.31
CA ASN A 154 3.31 2.88 -8.87
C ASN A 154 2.60 3.35 -10.15
N ARG A 155 1.71 2.52 -10.71
CA ARG A 155 0.95 2.81 -11.93
C ARG A 155 -0.55 2.94 -11.64
N ARG A 156 -1.25 3.78 -12.41
CA ARG A 156 -2.70 3.99 -12.29
C ARG A 156 -3.47 2.75 -12.63
N HIS A 157 -3.12 2.16 -13.76
CA HIS A 157 -3.62 0.88 -14.19
C HIS A 157 -2.58 -0.18 -13.85
N LEU A 158 -3.10 -1.35 -13.56
CA LEU A 158 -2.33 -2.53 -13.27
C LEU A 158 -1.63 -3.12 -14.52
N LEU A 159 -1.70 -2.40 -15.66
CA LEU A 159 -1.15 -2.78 -16.96
C LEU A 159 0.38 -2.57 -17.04
N PRO A 160 1.10 -3.41 -17.80
CA PRO A 160 2.49 -3.17 -18.21
C PRO A 160 2.64 -1.94 -19.13
N GLU A 161 3.76 -1.24 -19.05
CA GLU A 161 4.08 -0.07 -19.90
C GLU A 161 4.04 -0.39 -21.41
N TYR A 162 4.59 -1.55 -21.83
CA TYR A 162 4.52 -2.00 -23.23
C TYR A 162 3.08 -2.23 -23.72
N MET A 163 2.12 -2.46 -22.81
CA MET A 163 0.71 -2.61 -23.16
C MET A 163 0.00 -1.27 -23.34
N GLU A 164 0.41 -0.22 -22.63
CA GLU A 164 -0.13 1.13 -22.85
C GLU A 164 0.32 1.73 -24.19
N GLU A 165 1.56 1.45 -24.62
CA GLU A 165 2.10 1.92 -25.91
C GLU A 165 1.40 1.24 -27.11
N ASN A 166 1.12 -0.06 -27.03
CA ASN A 166 0.51 -0.82 -28.12
C ASN A 166 -1.00 -0.56 -28.31
N ILE A 167 -1.72 -0.08 -27.29
CA ILE A 167 -3.14 0.30 -27.43
C ILE A 167 -3.31 1.44 -28.45
N GLY A 168 -2.27 2.25 -28.69
CA GLY A 168 -2.27 3.33 -29.67
C GLY A 168 -1.81 2.95 -31.09
N THR A 169 -1.20 1.78 -31.28
CA THR A 169 -0.60 1.36 -32.56
C THR A 169 -1.15 0.00 -32.96
N GLY A 170 -2.25 0.00 -33.70
CA GLY A 170 -2.80 -1.24 -34.27
C GLY A 170 -1.85 -1.89 -35.27
N VAL A 171 -2.08 -3.20 -35.49
CA VAL A 171 -1.52 -4.12 -36.49
C VAL A 171 -0.59 -5.19 -35.89
N ASP A 172 -1.12 -6.39 -35.61
CA ASP A 172 -1.00 -7.61 -36.45
C ASP A 172 -1.39 -8.87 -35.64
N ASP A 173 -2.18 -9.77 -36.25
CA ASP A 173 -2.64 -11.17 -35.96
C ASP A 173 -2.66 -11.83 -34.54
N GLY A 174 -2.10 -11.19 -33.51
CA GLY A 174 -2.13 -11.57 -32.09
C GLY A 174 -3.05 -10.69 -31.22
N GLU A 175 -3.80 -9.77 -31.84
CA GLU A 175 -4.62 -8.76 -31.15
C GLU A 175 -5.76 -9.34 -30.30
N ILE A 176 -6.32 -10.50 -30.65
CA ILE A 176 -7.47 -11.07 -29.92
C ILE A 176 -7.05 -11.49 -28.50
N HIS A 177 -6.02 -12.32 -28.38
CA HIS A 177 -5.49 -12.73 -27.07
C HIS A 177 -4.88 -11.56 -26.27
N TYR A 178 -4.41 -10.54 -26.97
CA TYR A 178 -3.87 -9.33 -26.35
C TYR A 178 -4.97 -8.44 -25.77
N SER A 179 -6.04 -8.22 -26.53
CA SER A 179 -7.23 -7.48 -26.09
C SER A 179 -7.88 -8.18 -24.90
N ASP A 180 -8.01 -9.51 -24.95
CA ASP A 180 -8.56 -10.31 -23.85
C ASP A 180 -7.74 -10.15 -22.56
N ALA A 181 -6.41 -10.20 -22.66
CA ALA A 181 -5.52 -10.03 -21.51
C ALA A 181 -5.56 -8.60 -20.94
N VAL A 182 -5.79 -7.59 -21.77
CA VAL A 182 -5.95 -6.19 -21.35
C VAL A 182 -7.30 -5.99 -20.67
N GLU A 183 -8.39 -6.49 -21.25
CA GLU A 183 -9.73 -6.45 -20.65
C GLU A 183 -9.76 -7.18 -19.31
N GLU A 184 -9.10 -8.34 -19.17
CA GLU A 184 -9.02 -9.03 -17.88
C GLU A 184 -8.31 -8.18 -16.82
N LYS A 185 -7.18 -7.56 -17.17
CA LYS A 185 -6.43 -6.71 -16.23
C LYS A 185 -7.20 -5.44 -15.83
N LEU A 186 -7.94 -4.85 -16.77
CA LEU A 186 -8.84 -3.72 -16.49
C LEU A 186 -9.98 -4.16 -15.57
N SER A 187 -10.62 -5.31 -15.86
CA SER A 187 -11.72 -5.83 -15.04
C SER A 187 -11.31 -6.07 -13.58
N LEU A 188 -10.07 -6.50 -13.35
CA LEU A 188 -9.53 -6.67 -12.00
C LEU A 188 -9.27 -5.33 -11.31
N SER A 189 -8.75 -4.34 -12.04
CA SER A 189 -8.60 -2.99 -11.52
C SER A 189 -9.95 -2.41 -11.08
N ASP A 190 -11.02 -2.70 -11.81
CA ASP A 190 -12.39 -2.27 -11.48
C ASP A 190 -12.96 -2.96 -10.23
N ARG A 191 -12.41 -4.12 -9.81
CA ARG A 191 -12.78 -4.79 -8.55
C ARG A 191 -12.23 -4.09 -7.30
N PHE A 192 -11.29 -3.16 -7.46
CA PHE A 192 -10.91 -2.24 -6.39
C PHE A 192 -11.92 -1.08 -6.32
N GLY A 193 -13.00 -1.29 -5.58
CA GLY A 193 -14.05 -0.27 -5.41
C GLY A 193 -13.60 1.01 -4.69
N LEU A 194 -12.37 1.06 -4.17
CA LEU A 194 -11.75 2.29 -3.65
C LEU A 194 -10.40 2.53 -4.35
N LEU A 195 -10.36 3.54 -5.21
CA LEU A 195 -9.16 3.98 -5.93
C LEU A 195 -8.64 5.27 -5.32
N LEU A 196 -7.42 5.26 -4.78
CA LEU A 196 -6.79 6.43 -4.16
C LEU A 196 -5.54 6.82 -4.93
N SER A 197 -5.53 8.04 -5.48
CA SER A 197 -4.40 8.57 -6.23
C SER A 197 -3.45 9.37 -5.35
N PHE A 198 -2.15 9.14 -5.55
CA PHE A 198 -1.06 9.77 -4.82
C PHE A 198 -0.11 10.46 -5.80
N TYR A 199 -0.01 11.78 -5.67
CA TYR A 199 0.82 12.61 -6.54
C TYR A 199 2.04 13.14 -5.80
N HIS A 200 3.02 13.62 -6.56
CA HIS A 200 4.16 14.32 -5.98
C HIS A 200 3.70 15.56 -5.23
N VAL A 201 4.31 15.77 -4.06
CA VAL A 201 4.07 16.97 -3.27
C VAL A 201 4.81 18.17 -3.87
N ASN A 202 4.21 19.35 -3.74
CA ASN A 202 4.89 20.60 -4.09
C ASN A 202 6.01 20.90 -3.06
N MET A 203 6.83 21.93 -3.32
CA MET A 203 7.97 22.25 -2.45
C MET A 203 7.51 22.67 -1.05
N GLU A 204 6.45 23.46 -0.94
CA GLU A 204 5.88 23.89 0.33
C GLU A 204 5.50 22.69 1.21
N LYS A 205 4.74 21.75 0.65
CA LYS A 205 4.33 20.54 1.36
C LYS A 205 5.48 19.59 1.67
N TYR A 206 6.50 19.55 0.81
CA TYR A 206 7.75 18.85 1.12
C TYR A 206 8.44 19.44 2.35
N LEU A 207 8.51 20.77 2.47
CA LEU A 207 9.10 21.44 3.64
C LEU A 207 8.26 21.23 4.90
N GLU A 208 6.93 21.20 4.80
CA GLU A 208 6.08 20.79 5.93
C GLU A 208 6.39 19.37 6.41
N ILE A 209 6.62 18.43 5.49
CA ILE A 209 7.04 17.07 5.85
C ILE A 209 8.41 17.11 6.53
N VAL A 210 9.36 17.91 6.05
CA VAL A 210 10.67 18.08 6.69
C VAL A 210 10.50 18.60 8.11
N ASP A 211 9.72 19.65 8.32
CA ASP A 211 9.45 20.21 9.65
C ASP A 211 8.86 19.19 10.62
N SER A 212 8.06 18.23 10.13
CA SER A 212 7.50 17.17 10.96
C SER A 212 8.56 16.21 11.55
N TYR A 213 9.73 16.11 10.91
CA TYR A 213 10.89 15.37 11.46
C TYR A 213 11.71 16.20 12.44
N PHE A 214 11.48 17.51 12.53
CA PHE A 214 12.25 18.48 13.31
C PHE A 214 11.36 19.31 14.26
N PRO A 215 10.49 18.69 15.09
CA PRO A 215 9.49 19.42 15.88
C PRO A 215 10.09 20.39 16.91
N HIS A 216 11.28 20.08 17.43
CA HIS A 216 11.98 20.85 18.47
C HIS A 216 13.34 21.39 17.97
N TYR A 217 13.49 21.57 16.65
CA TYR A 217 14.75 22.04 16.09
C TYR A 217 15.10 23.45 16.59
N ALA A 218 16.25 23.55 17.26
CA ALA A 218 16.74 24.77 17.89
C ALA A 218 17.53 25.69 16.95
N GLY A 219 17.88 25.21 15.76
CA GLY A 219 18.60 25.98 14.75
C GLY A 219 17.69 26.87 13.90
N ASP A 220 18.29 27.55 12.93
CA ASP A 220 17.58 28.38 11.97
C ASP A 220 16.77 27.53 10.98
N ARG A 221 15.45 27.67 11.01
CA ARG A 221 14.54 26.93 10.11
C ARG A 221 14.72 27.30 8.65
N GLU A 222 15.10 28.53 8.35
CA GLU A 222 15.30 28.94 6.96
C GLU A 222 16.51 28.22 6.36
N GLN A 223 17.59 28.08 7.13
CA GLN A 223 18.76 27.29 6.76
C GLN A 223 18.46 25.80 6.62
N LEU A 224 17.64 25.25 7.52
CA LEU A 224 17.17 23.87 7.43
C LEU A 224 16.39 23.64 6.12
N HIS A 225 15.46 24.55 5.80
CA HIS A 225 14.66 24.48 4.58
C HIS A 225 15.52 24.60 3.33
N GLU A 226 16.52 25.48 3.33
CA GLU A 226 17.43 25.64 2.20
C GLU A 226 18.28 24.37 1.98
N ALA A 227 18.82 23.80 3.07
CA ALA A 227 19.51 22.51 3.00
C ALA A 227 18.57 21.40 2.47
N ALA A 228 17.32 21.38 2.91
CA ALA A 228 16.32 20.41 2.46
C ALA A 228 15.98 20.57 0.96
N ARG A 229 15.88 21.81 0.46
CA ARG A 229 15.68 22.12 -0.97
C ARG A 229 16.84 21.59 -1.79
N MET A 230 18.07 21.90 -1.40
CA MET A 230 19.28 21.44 -2.07
C MET A 230 19.39 19.91 -2.08
N PHE A 231 19.05 19.27 -0.95
CA PHE A 231 19.00 17.81 -0.86
C PHE A 231 17.96 17.21 -1.82
N ALA A 232 16.75 17.77 -1.88
CA ALA A 232 15.71 17.29 -2.79
C ALA A 232 16.07 17.50 -4.27
N MET A 233 16.70 18.64 -4.60
CA MET A 233 17.15 18.94 -5.96
C MET A 233 18.24 17.96 -6.43
N SER A 234 19.24 17.68 -5.60
CA SER A 234 20.31 16.73 -5.95
C SER A 234 19.80 15.31 -6.20
N ARG A 235 18.68 14.92 -5.57
CA ARG A 235 18.04 13.62 -5.79
C ARG A 235 16.94 13.63 -6.85
N ALA A 236 16.59 14.79 -7.42
CA ALA A 236 15.47 14.97 -8.36
C ALA A 236 14.10 14.44 -7.88
N PHE A 237 13.91 14.21 -6.58
CA PHE A 237 12.67 13.64 -6.03
C PHE A 237 12.22 14.37 -4.76
N ARG A 238 10.94 14.75 -4.71
CA ARG A 238 10.29 15.36 -3.55
C ARG A 238 9.24 14.40 -3.03
N SER A 239 9.49 13.83 -1.87
CA SER A 239 8.64 12.80 -1.28
C SER A 239 8.87 12.69 0.23
N GLY A 240 7.95 12.05 0.96
CA GLY A 240 8.15 11.76 2.37
C GLY A 240 9.36 10.85 2.62
N ARG A 241 9.66 9.95 1.66
CA ARG A 241 10.91 9.16 1.67
C ARG A 241 12.14 10.06 1.57
N THR A 242 12.13 11.05 0.69
CA THR A 242 13.24 12.01 0.55
C THR A 242 13.41 12.82 1.83
N ALA A 243 12.32 13.29 2.43
CA ALA A 243 12.37 14.07 3.68
C ALA A 243 12.96 13.25 4.84
N ARG A 244 12.61 11.97 4.97
CA ARG A 244 13.24 11.06 5.95
C ARG A 244 14.72 10.86 5.69
N GLN A 245 15.12 10.72 4.43
CA GLN A 245 16.53 10.59 4.06
C GLN A 245 17.30 11.88 4.37
N PHE A 246 16.70 13.04 4.14
CA PHE A 246 17.25 14.33 4.53
C PHE A 246 17.41 14.42 6.04
N PHE A 247 16.39 14.03 6.82
CA PHE A 247 16.49 13.99 8.29
C PHE A 247 17.69 13.15 8.77
N ASN A 248 17.84 11.92 8.27
CA ASN A 248 18.97 11.07 8.65
C ASN A 248 20.31 11.73 8.30
N TYR A 249 20.43 12.24 7.07
CA TYR A 249 21.64 12.92 6.59
C TYR A 249 21.97 14.17 7.41
N TYR A 250 20.97 14.99 7.70
CA TYR A 250 21.17 16.27 8.38
C TYR A 250 21.50 16.07 9.86
N SER A 251 20.85 15.12 10.52
CA SER A 251 21.08 14.78 11.94
C SER A 251 22.47 14.17 12.17
N GLU A 252 22.97 13.33 11.26
CA GLU A 252 24.32 12.76 11.34
C GLU A 252 25.41 13.83 11.21
N ASN A 253 25.22 14.84 10.35
CA ASN A 253 26.24 15.84 10.07
C ASN A 253 26.25 17.02 11.05
N ASN A 254 25.17 17.26 11.79
CA ASN A 254 25.02 18.45 12.62
C ASN A 254 24.98 18.20 14.14
N ASN A 255 25.19 16.96 14.62
CA ASN A 255 25.18 16.61 16.06
C ASN A 255 24.10 17.39 16.83
N SER A 256 22.85 17.33 16.38
CA SER A 256 21.76 17.92 17.17
C SER A 256 21.61 17.07 18.45
N PRO A 257 21.78 17.64 19.64
CA PRO A 257 21.58 16.92 20.88
C PRO A 257 20.09 16.57 21.02
N GLU A 258 19.83 15.28 21.24
CA GLU A 258 18.60 14.59 21.68
C GLU A 258 17.23 15.21 21.36
#